data_AF-A0A9P9EPW0-F1
#
_entry.id   AF-A0A9P9EPW0-F1
#
_cell.length_a   1.000
_cell.length_b   1.000
_cell.length_c   1.000
_cell.angle_alpha   90.00
_cell.angle_beta   90.00
_cell.angle_gamma   90.00
#
_symmetry.space_group_name_H-M   'P 1'
#
loop_
_entity.id
_entity.type
_entity.pdbx_description
1 polymer ?
#
loop_
_entity_poly.entity_id
_entity_poly.type
_entity_poly.pdbx_seq_one_letter_code
_entity_poly.pdbx_strand_id
1 'polypeptide(L)'
;MSFGFSAGDFLAVGKQIKDISSHIRHASASYQALDVELHSLKRALDEIEHIRCPVGQEPAINKVKVTALNCRQLLTDFESKLKKYAILNQQHGAGLGKTRALQKLGRKVEWGIEMEEEAVKLRAAIVAHVGFLNLRLSSLGINASFFAAQKLDEHHEELNRKLGQVRGEVGESRREQAAQGSLIAATSSLILNQVSEIASACIGVRLDALLELAQNIWNSNVQIIALVSELHSRPPKLDTSHTWFQDPIRFEDAFGRVFPIPSEYGWSVSEPYDSWILC
;
A
#
# COMPACT_ATOMS: atom_id res chain seq x y z
N MET A 1 30.34 -34.86 8.61
CA MET A 1 30.34 -36.06 9.48
C MET A 1 29.88 -35.62 10.87
N SER A 2 28.66 -35.94 11.29
CA SER A 2 28.16 -35.62 12.64
C SER A 2 28.24 -36.87 13.51
N PHE A 3 29.38 -37.12 14.13
CA PHE A 3 29.47 -38.08 15.22
C PHE A 3 29.18 -37.35 16.54
N GLY A 4 28.32 -37.92 17.39
CA GLY A 4 28.51 -37.78 18.83
C GLY A 4 27.32 -37.80 19.77
N PHE A 5 26.06 -37.92 19.33
CA PHE A 5 24.93 -38.27 20.20
C PHE A 5 23.67 -38.63 19.41
N SER A 6 22.76 -39.38 20.03
CA SER A 6 21.42 -39.71 19.55
C SER A 6 20.37 -39.33 20.60
N ALA A 7 19.11 -39.12 20.19
CA ALA A 7 17.97 -39.04 21.11
C ALA A 7 17.88 -40.28 22.03
N GLY A 8 18.31 -41.44 21.50
CA GLY A 8 18.43 -42.66 22.29
C GLY A 8 19.40 -42.56 23.49
N ASP A 9 20.43 -41.72 23.41
CA ASP A 9 21.37 -41.53 24.51
C ASP A 9 20.76 -40.75 25.67
N PHE A 10 19.94 -39.73 25.39
CA PHE A 10 19.19 -38.98 26.40
C PHE A 10 18.19 -39.87 27.12
N LEU A 11 17.45 -40.69 26.37
CA LEU A 11 16.53 -41.68 26.94
C LEU A 11 17.25 -42.71 27.82
N ALA A 12 18.43 -43.19 27.41
CA ALA A 12 19.22 -44.13 28.18
C ALA A 12 19.68 -43.52 29.52
N VAL A 13 20.17 -42.27 29.50
CA VAL A 13 20.57 -41.54 30.72
C VAL A 13 19.35 -41.26 31.60
N GLY A 14 18.22 -40.82 31.03
CA GLY A 14 16.98 -40.60 31.77
C GLY A 14 16.46 -41.86 32.45
N LYS A 15 16.61 -43.02 31.81
CA LYS A 15 16.31 -44.33 32.43
C LYS A 15 17.26 -44.63 33.58
N GLN A 16 18.57 -44.43 33.39
CA GLN A 16 19.58 -44.66 34.44
C GLN A 16 19.31 -43.80 35.69
N ILE A 17 18.96 -42.53 35.49
CA ILE A 17 18.57 -41.62 36.59
C ILE A 17 17.36 -42.20 37.37
N LYS A 18 16.34 -42.66 36.66
CA LYS A 18 15.14 -43.25 37.26
C LYS A 18 15.47 -44.53 38.04
N ASP A 19 16.34 -45.37 37.50
CA ASP A 19 16.77 -46.62 38.15
C ASP A 19 17.55 -46.31 39.44
N ILE A 20 18.49 -45.36 39.42
CA ILE A 20 19.22 -44.91 40.63
C ILE A 20 18.26 -44.32 41.67
N SER A 21 17.37 -43.41 41.26
CA SER A 21 16.35 -42.79 42.12
C SER A 21 15.50 -43.85 42.84
N SER A 22 15.07 -44.89 42.14
CA SER A 22 14.27 -45.97 42.71
C SER A 22 14.99 -46.74 43.84
N HIS A 23 16.31 -46.88 43.75
CA HIS A 23 17.12 -47.58 44.76
C HIS A 23 17.37 -46.74 46.02
N ILE A 24 17.32 -45.41 45.92
CA ILE A 24 17.70 -44.50 47.02
C ILE A 24 16.50 -43.79 47.68
N ARG A 25 15.28 -43.98 47.16
CA ARG A 25 14.05 -43.27 47.55
C ARG A 25 13.68 -43.33 49.04
N HIS A 26 14.12 -44.36 49.76
CA HIS A 26 13.79 -44.58 51.17
C HIS A 26 15.01 -44.49 52.11
N ALA A 27 16.09 -43.86 51.66
CA ALA A 27 17.36 -43.80 52.39
C ALA A 27 17.55 -42.49 53.21
N SER A 28 18.76 -42.26 53.72
CA SER A 28 19.10 -41.10 54.57
C SER A 28 18.86 -39.75 53.88
N ALA A 29 18.92 -38.65 54.65
CA ALA A 29 18.74 -37.28 54.14
C ALA A 29 19.67 -36.96 52.96
N SER A 30 20.90 -37.48 52.96
CA SER A 30 21.87 -37.31 51.87
C SER A 30 21.40 -37.93 50.55
N TYR A 31 20.74 -39.08 50.61
CA TYR A 31 20.15 -39.73 49.43
C TYR A 31 18.88 -39.03 48.94
N GLN A 32 18.07 -38.48 49.84
CA GLN A 32 16.92 -37.67 49.46
C GLN A 32 17.37 -36.39 48.73
N ALA A 33 18.42 -35.73 49.22
CA ALA A 33 19.00 -34.58 48.55
C ALA A 33 19.58 -34.94 47.17
N LEU A 34 20.22 -36.11 47.04
CA LEU A 34 20.67 -36.63 45.76
C LEU A 34 19.50 -36.92 44.81
N ASP A 35 18.40 -37.48 45.30
CA ASP A 35 17.19 -37.75 44.49
C ASP A 35 16.60 -36.48 43.88
N VAL A 36 16.57 -35.38 44.65
CA VAL A 36 16.14 -34.06 44.15
C VAL A 36 17.06 -33.58 43.01
N GLU A 37 18.37 -33.66 43.18
CA GLU A 37 19.31 -33.20 42.13
C GLU A 37 19.29 -34.12 40.89
N LEU A 38 19.04 -35.42 41.06
CA LEU A 38 18.84 -36.36 39.97
C LEU A 38 17.61 -35.99 39.12
N HIS A 39 16.51 -35.60 39.76
CA HIS A 39 15.33 -35.09 39.06
C HIS A 39 15.60 -33.75 38.37
N SER A 40 16.39 -32.86 38.99
CA SER A 40 16.85 -31.61 38.39
C SER A 40 17.67 -31.87 37.11
N LEU A 41 18.63 -32.80 37.17
CA LEU A 41 19.42 -33.23 36.02
C LEU A 41 18.54 -33.79 34.91
N LYS A 42 17.61 -34.69 35.23
CA LYS A 42 16.70 -35.27 34.24
C LYS A 42 15.92 -34.17 33.52
N ARG A 43 15.35 -33.21 34.26
CA ARG A 43 14.62 -32.09 33.67
C ARG A 43 15.50 -31.27 32.73
N ALA A 44 16.72 -30.95 33.15
CA ALA A 44 17.66 -30.22 32.31
C ALA A 44 18.01 -31.00 31.03
N LEU A 45 18.17 -32.32 31.11
CA LEU A 45 18.41 -33.18 29.94
C LEU A 45 17.20 -33.20 28.98
N ASP A 46 16.00 -33.33 29.52
CA ASP A 46 14.74 -33.30 28.73
C ASP A 46 14.61 -31.95 28.01
N GLU A 47 14.88 -30.83 28.70
CA GLU A 47 14.87 -29.49 28.10
C GLU A 47 15.91 -29.36 26.99
N ILE A 48 17.15 -29.81 27.24
CA ILE A 48 18.27 -29.73 26.28
C ILE A 48 18.01 -30.57 25.03
N GLU A 49 17.42 -31.77 25.17
CA GLU A 49 17.06 -32.63 24.04
C GLU A 49 16.15 -31.89 23.04
N HIS A 50 15.16 -31.16 23.57
CA HIS A 50 14.10 -30.49 22.80
C HIS A 50 14.44 -29.08 22.35
N ILE A 51 15.66 -28.57 22.64
CA ILE A 51 16.09 -27.26 22.15
C ILE A 51 16.05 -27.26 20.61
N ARG A 52 15.19 -26.40 20.07
CA ARG A 52 15.16 -26.08 18.64
C ARG A 52 16.42 -25.32 18.29
N CYS A 53 17.12 -25.78 17.25
CA CYS A 53 18.33 -25.12 16.82
C CYS A 53 18.01 -23.94 15.89
N PRO A 54 18.44 -22.70 16.21
CA PRO A 54 18.44 -21.62 15.25
C PRO A 54 19.38 -21.94 14.08
N VAL A 55 19.03 -21.48 12.87
CA VAL A 55 19.83 -21.68 11.65
C VAL A 55 21.23 -21.10 11.85
N GLY A 56 22.27 -21.90 11.62
CA GLY A 56 23.67 -21.50 11.77
C GLY A 56 24.25 -21.66 13.18
N GLN A 57 23.47 -22.12 14.17
CA GLN A 57 23.93 -22.42 15.52
C GLN A 57 23.98 -23.92 15.84
N GLU A 58 23.78 -24.79 14.83
CA GLU A 58 23.80 -26.26 15.00
C GLU A 58 25.05 -26.77 15.70
N PRO A 59 26.28 -26.33 15.34
CA PRO A 59 27.49 -26.82 16.00
C PRO A 59 27.54 -26.47 17.49
N ALA A 60 27.03 -25.30 17.87
CA ALA A 60 27.09 -24.81 19.23
C ALA A 60 26.08 -25.54 20.13
N ILE A 61 24.85 -25.73 19.66
CA ILE A 61 23.81 -26.50 20.35
C ILE A 61 24.20 -27.98 20.43
N ASN A 62 24.77 -28.56 19.36
CA ASN A 62 25.26 -29.94 19.38
C ASN A 62 26.37 -30.13 20.43
N LYS A 63 27.27 -29.16 20.59
CA LYS A 63 28.30 -29.22 21.65
C LYS A 63 27.69 -29.22 23.05
N VAL A 64 26.60 -28.47 23.27
CA VAL A 64 25.85 -28.50 24.53
C VAL A 64 25.22 -29.87 24.74
N LYS A 65 24.57 -30.44 23.71
CA LYS A 65 23.95 -31.78 23.80
C LYS A 65 24.97 -32.88 24.13
N VAL A 66 26.13 -32.88 23.46
CA VAL A 66 27.23 -33.81 23.79
C VAL A 66 27.70 -33.62 25.22
N THR A 67 27.89 -32.37 25.66
CA THR A 67 28.39 -32.11 27.02
C THR A 67 27.35 -32.49 28.08
N ALA A 68 26.06 -32.32 27.80
CA ALA A 68 24.98 -32.75 28.68
C ALA A 68 25.07 -34.25 28.99
N LEU A 69 25.38 -35.07 27.99
CA LEU A 69 25.52 -36.52 28.12
C LEU A 69 26.77 -36.99 28.90
N ASN A 70 27.72 -36.10 29.20
CA ASN A 70 28.91 -36.47 30.00
C ASN A 70 28.54 -36.92 31.44
N CYS A 71 27.34 -36.59 31.93
CA CYS A 71 26.84 -37.08 33.21
C CYS A 71 26.68 -38.61 33.25
N ARG A 72 26.58 -39.28 32.09
CA ARG A 72 26.42 -40.74 32.00
C ARG A 72 27.53 -41.51 32.73
N GLN A 73 28.78 -41.05 32.64
CA GLN A 73 29.91 -41.70 33.30
C GLN A 73 29.76 -41.62 34.82
N LEU A 74 29.44 -40.43 35.34
CA LEU A 74 29.23 -40.19 36.78
C LEU A 74 28.10 -41.06 37.34
N LEU A 75 26.99 -41.16 36.60
CA LEU A 75 25.85 -42.00 36.98
C LEU A 75 26.21 -43.49 36.95
N THR A 76 26.97 -43.93 35.95
CA THR A 76 27.40 -45.33 35.80
C THR A 76 28.36 -45.75 36.91
N ASP A 77 29.31 -44.88 37.26
CA ASP A 77 30.25 -45.12 38.34
C ASP A 77 29.54 -45.24 39.68
N PHE A 78 28.58 -44.36 39.96
CA PHE A 78 27.77 -44.42 41.17
C PHE A 78 26.86 -45.65 41.22
N GLU A 79 26.18 -45.99 40.12
CA GLU A 79 25.34 -47.18 40.02
C GLU A 79 26.15 -48.46 40.27
N SER A 80 27.40 -48.52 39.76
CA SER A 80 28.29 -49.66 40.00
C SER A 80 28.65 -49.82 41.48
N LYS A 81 28.89 -48.70 42.18
CA LYS A 81 29.18 -48.65 43.62
C LYS A 81 27.95 -49.06 44.44
N LEU A 82 26.77 -48.56 44.06
CA LEU A 82 25.50 -48.90 44.68
C LEU A 82 25.19 -50.40 44.56
N LYS A 83 25.43 -51.01 43.39
CA LYS A 83 25.27 -52.46 43.18
C LYS A 83 26.23 -53.27 44.03
N LYS A 84 27.51 -52.87 44.13
CA LYS A 84 28.49 -53.53 45.02
C LYS A 84 28.02 -53.51 46.46
N TYR A 85 27.52 -52.37 46.95
CA TYR A 85 26.96 -52.26 48.29
C TYR A 85 25.72 -53.15 48.50
N ALA A 86 24.82 -53.21 47.51
CA ALA A 86 23.63 -54.07 47.57
C ALA A 86 23.97 -55.57 47.62
N ILE A 87 24.94 -56.02 46.81
CA ILE A 87 25.43 -57.41 46.81
C ILE A 87 26.07 -57.75 48.17
N LEU A 88 26.88 -56.83 48.71
CA LEU A 88 27.45 -56.98 50.04
C LEU A 88 26.34 -57.06 51.09
N ASN A 89 25.27 -56.27 51.03
CA ASN A 89 24.17 -56.43 51.99
C ASN A 89 23.40 -57.77 51.86
N GLN A 90 23.23 -58.31 50.65
CA GLN A 90 22.48 -59.56 50.42
C GLN A 90 23.27 -60.83 50.79
N GLN A 91 24.58 -60.89 50.53
CA GLN A 91 25.40 -62.07 50.83
C GLN A 91 25.59 -62.33 52.34
N HIS A 92 25.21 -61.39 53.22
CA HIS A 92 25.51 -61.44 54.65
C HIS A 92 24.37 -62.00 55.53
N GLY A 93 23.31 -62.56 54.94
CA GLY A 93 22.14 -63.12 55.64
C GLY A 93 22.26 -64.54 56.19
N ALA A 94 23.36 -65.28 55.93
CA ALA A 94 23.48 -66.69 56.33
C ALA A 94 24.65 -66.94 57.31
N GLY A 95 24.32 -67.21 58.58
CA GLY A 95 25.13 -68.04 59.49
C GLY A 95 26.27 -67.39 60.31
N LEU A 96 26.14 -67.55 61.65
CA LEU A 96 27.16 -67.85 62.69
C LEU A 96 28.17 -66.78 63.20
N GLY A 97 28.35 -66.79 64.54
CA GLY A 97 29.49 -66.32 65.35
C GLY A 97 29.47 -64.87 65.88
N LYS A 98 29.40 -64.66 67.22
CA LYS A 98 29.33 -63.33 67.89
C LYS A 98 30.48 -62.37 67.55
N THR A 99 31.72 -62.86 67.46
CA THR A 99 32.91 -62.06 67.07
C THR A 99 32.90 -61.68 65.59
N ARG A 100 32.44 -62.58 64.73
CA ARG A 100 32.29 -62.33 63.29
C ARG A 100 31.14 -61.34 63.03
N ALA A 101 30.10 -61.32 63.87
CA ALA A 101 28.98 -60.38 63.79
C ALA A 101 29.39 -58.93 64.05
N LEU A 102 30.29 -58.66 65.01
CA LEU A 102 30.80 -57.31 65.28
C LEU A 102 31.65 -56.76 64.12
N GLN A 103 32.52 -57.60 63.56
CA GLN A 103 33.29 -57.22 62.38
C GLN A 103 32.40 -56.98 61.14
N LYS A 104 31.31 -57.75 61.01
CA LYS A 104 30.28 -57.58 59.96
C LYS A 104 29.51 -56.25 60.12
N LEU A 105 29.16 -55.88 61.35
CA LEU A 105 28.49 -54.61 61.65
C LEU A 105 29.41 -53.41 61.36
N GLY A 106 30.69 -53.50 61.74
CA GLY A 106 31.69 -52.48 61.48
C GLY A 106 31.86 -52.19 59.99
N ARG A 107 32.04 -53.23 59.17
CA ARG A 107 32.13 -53.06 57.71
C ARG A 107 30.83 -52.50 57.12
N LYS A 108 29.66 -52.92 57.59
CA LYS A 108 28.38 -52.38 57.08
C LYS A 108 28.26 -50.87 57.35
N VAL A 109 28.66 -50.42 58.53
CA VAL A 109 28.64 -48.99 58.89
C VAL A 109 29.68 -48.22 58.07
N GLU A 110 30.89 -48.76 57.95
CA GLU A 110 31.98 -48.18 57.13
C GLU A 110 31.54 -47.99 55.67
N TRP A 111 30.96 -49.02 55.05
CA TRP A 111 30.41 -48.95 53.70
C TRP A 111 29.18 -48.03 53.58
N GLY A 112 28.37 -47.92 54.64
CA GLY A 112 27.24 -46.99 54.67
C GLY A 112 27.71 -45.53 54.68
N ILE A 113 28.75 -45.22 55.45
CA ILE A 113 29.39 -43.90 55.50
C ILE A 113 30.07 -43.58 54.16
N GLU A 114 30.82 -44.53 53.59
CA GLU A 114 31.46 -44.36 52.28
C GLU A 114 30.42 -44.11 51.18
N MET A 115 29.34 -44.89 51.13
CA MET A 115 28.28 -44.69 50.14
C MET A 115 27.52 -43.36 50.33
N GLU A 116 27.41 -42.87 51.58
CA GLU A 116 26.84 -41.56 51.85
C GLU A 116 27.76 -40.42 51.37
N GLU A 117 29.08 -40.56 51.56
CA GLU A 117 30.06 -39.62 51.02
C GLU A 117 30.03 -39.61 49.47
N GLU A 118 29.93 -40.77 48.84
CA GLU A 118 29.79 -40.90 47.39
C GLU A 118 28.48 -40.28 46.87
N ALA A 119 27.39 -40.36 47.64
CA ALA A 119 26.13 -39.69 47.31
C ALA A 119 26.29 -38.16 47.35
N VAL A 120 26.99 -37.62 48.35
CA VAL A 120 27.29 -36.18 48.45
C VAL A 120 28.19 -35.72 47.31
N LYS A 121 29.23 -36.50 46.96
CA LYS A 121 30.12 -36.22 45.82
C LYS A 121 29.36 -36.20 44.50
N LEU A 122 28.52 -37.20 44.24
CA LEU A 122 27.70 -37.25 43.02
C LEU A 122 26.75 -36.05 42.97
N ARG A 123 26.10 -35.72 44.09
CA ARG A 123 25.21 -34.56 44.19
C ARG A 123 25.94 -33.27 43.80
N ALA A 124 27.12 -33.02 44.37
CA ALA A 124 27.92 -31.85 44.05
C ALA A 124 28.33 -31.81 42.56
N ALA A 125 28.70 -32.96 41.99
CA ALA A 125 29.02 -33.06 40.57
C ALA A 125 27.82 -32.79 39.66
N ILE A 126 26.62 -33.28 40.03
CA ILE A 126 25.37 -33.01 39.29
C ILE A 126 25.04 -31.52 39.31
N VAL A 127 25.07 -30.89 40.49
CA VAL A 127 24.79 -29.45 40.64
C VAL A 127 25.76 -28.62 39.80
N ALA A 128 27.05 -28.94 39.85
CA ALA A 128 28.06 -28.28 39.03
C ALA A 128 27.81 -28.48 37.52
N HIS A 129 27.44 -29.68 37.10
CA HIS A 129 27.17 -30.00 35.70
C HIS A 129 25.94 -29.26 35.17
N VAL A 130 24.83 -29.27 35.91
CA VAL A 130 23.62 -28.51 35.55
C VAL A 130 23.89 -27.01 35.52
N GLY A 131 24.64 -26.49 36.51
CA GLY A 131 25.06 -25.09 36.54
C GLY A 131 25.89 -24.70 35.32
N PHE A 132 26.85 -25.54 34.93
CA PHE A 132 27.66 -25.36 33.72
C PHE A 132 26.80 -25.34 32.44
N LEU A 133 25.85 -26.28 32.32
CA LEU A 133 24.94 -26.34 31.17
C LEU A 133 24.08 -25.07 31.07
N ASN A 134 23.52 -24.60 32.19
CA ASN A 134 22.73 -23.37 32.24
C ASN A 134 23.55 -22.13 31.83
N LEU A 135 24.80 -22.03 32.31
CA LEU A 135 25.69 -20.95 31.91
C LEU A 135 25.99 -21.00 30.41
N ARG A 136 26.25 -22.19 29.88
CA ARG A 136 26.54 -22.37 28.46
C ARG A 136 25.34 -22.02 27.59
N LEU A 137 24.13 -22.45 27.96
CA LEU A 137 22.90 -22.09 27.27
C LEU A 137 22.63 -20.59 27.32
N SER A 138 22.81 -19.96 28.49
CA SER A 138 22.65 -18.51 28.65
C SER A 138 23.63 -17.73 27.76
N SER A 139 24.90 -18.16 27.71
CA SER A 139 25.91 -17.56 26.82
C SER A 139 25.53 -17.67 25.34
N LEU A 140 24.97 -18.81 24.91
CA LEU A 140 24.48 -18.98 23.55
C LEU A 140 23.27 -18.09 23.26
N GLY A 141 22.32 -17.99 24.20
CA GLY A 141 21.17 -17.10 24.09
C GLY A 141 21.56 -15.63 23.99
N ILE A 142 22.54 -15.18 24.78
CA ILE A 142 23.07 -13.82 24.72
C ILE A 142 23.72 -13.54 23.35
N ASN A 143 24.58 -14.45 22.88
CA ASN A 143 25.22 -14.30 21.57
C ASN A 143 24.19 -14.24 20.44
N ALA A 144 23.19 -15.13 20.47
CA ALA A 144 22.10 -15.14 19.50
C ALA A 144 21.32 -13.81 19.49
N SER A 145 21.06 -13.27 20.68
CA SER A 145 20.36 -11.99 20.85
C SER A 145 21.18 -10.81 20.32
N PHE A 146 22.49 -10.81 20.57
CA PHE A 146 23.39 -9.78 20.04
C PHE A 146 23.41 -9.79 18.50
N PHE A 147 23.52 -10.98 17.89
CA PHE A 147 23.45 -11.10 16.43
C PHE A 147 22.09 -10.66 15.87
N ALA A 148 21.00 -11.00 16.55
CA ALA A 148 19.66 -10.56 16.14
C ALA A 148 19.50 -9.03 16.25
N ALA A 149 20.05 -8.41 17.30
CA ALA A 149 20.05 -6.97 17.49
C ALA A 149 20.87 -6.25 16.41
N GLN A 150 22.09 -6.73 16.15
CA GLN A 150 22.94 -6.18 15.08
C GLN A 150 22.24 -6.24 13.72
N LYS A 151 21.62 -7.39 13.39
CA LYS A 151 20.89 -7.54 12.13
C LYS A 151 19.67 -6.62 12.05
N LEU A 152 18.99 -6.38 13.18
CA LEU A 152 17.88 -5.44 13.25
C LEU A 152 18.36 -4.01 12.99
N ASP A 153 19.48 -3.61 13.58
CA ASP A 153 20.08 -2.29 13.37
C ASP A 153 20.48 -2.10 11.91
N GLU A 154 21.15 -3.07 11.28
CA GLU A 154 21.47 -3.06 9.85
C GLU A 154 20.21 -2.91 8.98
N HIS A 155 19.15 -3.64 9.30
CA HIS A 155 17.87 -3.51 8.60
C HIS A 155 17.23 -2.14 8.81
N HIS A 156 17.36 -1.56 10.01
CA HIS A 156 16.82 -0.25 10.33
C HIS A 156 17.56 0.86 9.59
N GLU A 157 18.89 0.78 9.52
CA GLU A 157 19.73 1.69 8.72
C GLU A 157 19.38 1.60 7.24
N GLU A 158 19.25 0.39 6.70
CA GLU A 158 18.88 0.18 5.29
C GLU A 158 17.48 0.72 4.99
N LEU A 159 16.52 0.53 5.90
CA LEU A 159 15.17 1.08 5.75
C LEU A 159 15.18 2.61 5.77
N ASN A 160 15.92 3.21 6.70
CA ASN A 160 16.07 4.66 6.78
C ASN A 160 16.74 5.24 5.53
N ARG A 161 17.75 4.54 4.99
CA ARG A 161 18.40 4.90 3.73
C ARG A 161 17.41 4.90 2.57
N LYS A 162 16.62 3.82 2.42
CA LYS A 162 15.57 3.73 1.38
C LYS A 162 14.50 4.81 1.55
N LEU A 163 14.08 5.07 2.78
CA LEU A 163 13.09 6.11 3.07
C LEU A 163 13.63 7.51 2.72
N GLY A 164 14.90 7.78 3.01
CA GLY A 164 15.59 8.99 2.58
C GLY A 164 15.63 9.14 1.06
N GLN A 165 15.92 8.06 0.34
CA GLN A 165 15.91 8.04 -1.13
C GLN A 165 14.51 8.37 -1.69
N VAL A 166 13.47 7.67 -1.23
CA VAL A 166 12.08 7.91 -1.67
C VAL A 166 11.65 9.35 -1.37
N ARG A 167 12.00 9.89 -0.19
CA ARG A 167 11.73 11.29 0.13
C ARG A 167 12.42 12.25 -0.84
N GLY A 168 13.65 11.94 -1.25
CA GLY A 168 14.39 12.70 -2.27
C GLY A 168 13.68 12.69 -3.61
N GLU A 169 13.34 11.51 -4.12
CA GLU A 169 12.62 11.31 -5.39
C GLU A 169 11.27 12.03 -5.40
N VAL A 170 10.49 11.94 -4.31
CA VAL A 170 9.21 12.67 -4.16
C VAL A 170 9.43 14.18 -4.17
N GLY A 171 10.49 14.66 -3.50
CA GLY A 171 10.84 16.08 -3.49
C GLY A 171 11.22 16.60 -4.88
N GLU A 172 11.94 15.80 -5.67
CA GLU A 172 12.31 16.12 -7.05
C GLU A 172 11.10 16.13 -7.97
N SER A 173 10.27 15.08 -7.94
CA SER A 173 9.04 15.01 -8.72
C SER A 173 8.10 16.20 -8.43
N ARG A 174 8.01 16.63 -7.16
CA ARG A 174 7.23 17.80 -6.78
C ARG A 174 7.78 19.10 -7.40
N ARG A 175 9.10 19.25 -7.49
CA ARG A 175 9.73 20.41 -8.15
C ARG A 175 9.47 20.41 -9.65
N GLU A 176 9.59 19.25 -10.30
CA GLU A 176 9.27 19.08 -11.71
C GLU A 176 7.81 19.41 -12.01
N GLN A 177 6.88 18.91 -11.19
CA GLN A 177 5.45 19.23 -11.32
C GLN A 177 5.17 20.73 -11.15
N ALA A 178 5.84 21.40 -10.20
CA ALA A 178 5.70 22.85 -10.02
C ALA A 178 6.22 23.62 -11.24
N ALA A 179 7.37 23.20 -11.80
CA ALA A 179 7.93 23.81 -13.00
C ALA A 179 7.01 23.59 -14.23
N GLN A 180 6.50 22.37 -14.41
CA GLN A 180 5.52 22.05 -15.46
C GLN A 180 4.23 22.85 -15.28
N GLY A 181 3.71 22.98 -14.06
CA GLY A 181 2.52 23.78 -13.76
C GLY A 181 2.70 25.26 -14.13
N SER A 182 3.88 25.83 -13.84
CA SER A 182 4.23 27.21 -14.24
C SER A 182 4.27 27.38 -15.76
N LEU A 183 4.90 26.43 -16.47
CA LEU A 183 4.94 26.43 -17.93
C LEU A 183 3.53 26.34 -18.53
N ILE A 184 2.70 25.41 -18.04
CA ILE A 184 1.30 25.26 -18.49
C ILE A 184 0.52 26.54 -18.27
N ALA A 185 0.68 27.20 -17.12
CA ALA A 185 0.00 28.47 -16.83
C ALA A 185 0.45 29.57 -17.81
N ALA A 186 1.75 29.69 -18.09
CA ALA A 186 2.29 30.67 -19.04
C ALA A 186 1.86 30.39 -20.49
N THR A 187 1.84 29.12 -20.91
CA THR A 187 1.34 28.75 -22.24
C THR A 187 -0.16 29.01 -22.36
N SER A 188 -0.93 28.69 -21.31
CA SER A 188 -2.38 28.92 -21.30
C SER A 188 -2.73 30.40 -21.39
N SER A 189 -1.99 31.28 -20.69
CA SER A 189 -2.22 32.73 -20.79
C SER A 189 -1.87 33.27 -22.17
N LEU A 190 -0.80 32.76 -22.80
CA LEU A 190 -0.42 33.14 -24.16
C LEU A 190 -1.48 32.71 -25.19
N ILE A 191 -2.00 31.49 -25.07
CA ILE A 191 -3.10 31.00 -25.91
C ILE A 191 -4.34 31.87 -25.73
N LEU A 192 -4.73 32.18 -24.48
CA LEU A 192 -5.88 33.03 -24.21
C LEU A 192 -5.72 34.44 -24.81
N ASN A 193 -4.53 35.02 -24.71
CA ASN A 193 -4.23 36.31 -25.33
C ASN A 193 -4.33 36.24 -26.86
N GLN A 194 -3.77 35.21 -27.50
CA GLN A 194 -3.86 35.03 -28.95
C GLN A 194 -5.31 34.84 -29.42
N VAL A 195 -6.10 34.04 -28.70
CA VAL A 195 -7.53 33.86 -29.00
C VAL A 195 -8.28 35.18 -28.86
N SER A 196 -7.97 35.98 -27.84
CA SER A 196 -8.56 37.31 -27.65
C SER A 196 -8.20 38.27 -28.79
N GLU A 197 -6.95 38.29 -29.25
CA GLU A 197 -6.52 39.12 -30.39
C GLU A 197 -7.20 38.71 -31.69
N ILE A 198 -7.31 37.41 -31.96
CA ILE A 198 -8.01 36.91 -33.15
C ILE A 198 -9.49 37.29 -33.09
N ALA A 199 -10.13 37.12 -31.94
CA ALA A 199 -11.53 37.48 -31.75
C ALA A 199 -11.77 38.98 -31.97
N SER A 200 -10.90 39.86 -31.44
CA SER A 200 -11.04 41.30 -31.62
C SER A 200 -10.80 41.73 -33.06
N ALA A 201 -9.80 41.18 -33.74
CA ALA A 201 -9.52 41.45 -35.15
C ALA A 201 -10.70 41.03 -36.06
N CYS A 202 -11.27 39.84 -35.83
CA CYS A 202 -12.41 39.36 -36.61
C CYS A 202 -13.68 40.19 -36.39
N ILE A 203 -13.92 40.69 -35.17
CA ILE A 203 -15.08 41.53 -34.86
C ILE A 203 -14.92 42.91 -35.52
N GLY A 204 -13.73 43.52 -35.45
CA GLY A 204 -13.46 44.83 -36.07
C GLY A 204 -13.71 44.83 -37.57
N VAL A 205 -13.11 43.88 -38.29
CA VAL A 205 -13.26 43.76 -39.76
C VAL A 205 -14.73 43.55 -40.18
N ARG A 206 -15.51 42.80 -39.39
CA ARG A 206 -16.96 42.62 -39.67
C ARG A 206 -17.78 43.88 -39.44
N LEU A 207 -17.38 44.74 -38.51
CA LEU A 207 -18.07 46.00 -38.23
C LEU A 207 -17.82 47.02 -39.36
N ASP A 208 -16.59 47.13 -39.83
CA ASP A 208 -16.22 48.04 -40.91
C ASP A 208 -16.99 47.73 -42.21
N ALA A 209 -17.09 46.44 -42.56
CA ALA A 209 -17.86 46.01 -43.73
C ALA A 209 -19.37 46.33 -43.62
N LEU A 210 -19.94 46.24 -42.42
CA LEU A 210 -21.33 46.64 -42.17
C LEU A 210 -21.52 48.16 -42.27
N LEU A 211 -20.53 48.92 -41.79
CA LEU A 211 -20.55 50.38 -41.83
C LEU A 211 -20.49 50.88 -43.28
N GLU A 212 -19.60 50.30 -44.10
CA GLU A 212 -19.52 50.59 -45.54
C GLU A 212 -20.84 50.29 -46.25
N LEU A 213 -21.47 49.14 -45.98
CA LEU A 213 -22.75 48.79 -46.58
C LEU A 213 -23.86 49.78 -46.19
N ALA A 214 -23.95 50.13 -44.91
CA ALA A 214 -24.92 51.10 -44.42
C ALA A 214 -24.72 52.49 -45.07
N GLN A 215 -23.46 52.91 -45.22
CA GLN A 215 -23.11 54.17 -45.84
C GLN A 215 -23.45 54.19 -47.34
N ASN A 216 -23.24 53.07 -48.04
CA ASN A 216 -23.65 52.90 -49.43
C ASN A 216 -25.18 52.98 -49.60
N ILE A 217 -25.94 52.30 -48.73
CA ILE A 217 -27.41 52.37 -48.74
C ILE A 217 -27.90 53.80 -48.48
N TRP A 218 -27.32 54.48 -47.49
CA TRP A 218 -27.67 55.86 -47.16
C TRP A 218 -27.44 56.79 -48.35
N ASN A 219 -26.25 56.73 -48.95
CA ASN A 219 -25.90 57.55 -50.11
C ASN A 219 -26.84 57.28 -51.30
N SER A 220 -27.18 56.02 -51.56
CA SER A 220 -28.12 55.65 -52.61
C SER A 220 -29.53 56.22 -52.33
N ASN A 221 -30.02 56.10 -51.09
CA ASN A 221 -31.32 56.66 -50.71
C ASN A 221 -31.35 58.19 -50.85
N VAL A 222 -30.28 58.89 -50.46
CA VAL A 222 -30.15 60.34 -50.65
C VAL A 222 -30.19 60.71 -52.13
N GLN A 223 -29.51 59.95 -53.00
CA GLN A 223 -29.56 60.16 -54.45
C GLN A 223 -30.96 59.94 -55.03
N ILE A 224 -31.65 58.87 -54.62
CA ILE A 224 -33.02 58.59 -55.05
C ILE A 224 -33.96 59.71 -54.62
N ILE A 225 -33.87 60.16 -53.37
CA ILE A 225 -34.68 61.27 -52.85
C ILE A 225 -34.39 62.55 -53.64
N ALA A 226 -33.12 62.84 -53.94
CA ALA A 226 -32.75 64.00 -54.74
C ALA A 226 -33.37 63.95 -56.15
N LEU A 227 -33.31 62.79 -56.82
CA LEU A 227 -33.87 62.59 -58.15
C LEU A 227 -35.41 62.69 -58.15
N VAL A 228 -36.08 62.11 -57.15
CA VAL A 228 -37.54 62.24 -56.98
C VAL A 228 -37.94 63.68 -56.68
N SER A 229 -37.16 64.39 -55.87
CA SER A 229 -37.38 65.81 -55.57
C SER A 229 -37.22 66.68 -56.81
N GLU A 230 -36.21 66.40 -57.65
CA GLU A 230 -36.01 67.08 -58.93
C GLU A 230 -37.20 66.87 -59.87
N LEU A 231 -37.65 65.62 -60.04
CA LEU A 231 -38.85 65.28 -60.82
C LEU A 231 -40.11 66.00 -60.31
N HIS A 232 -40.27 66.14 -58.99
CA HIS A 232 -41.41 66.85 -58.41
C HIS A 232 -41.36 68.35 -58.67
N SER A 233 -40.17 68.94 -58.66
CA SER A 233 -39.96 70.38 -58.91
C SER A 233 -40.14 70.79 -60.39
N ARG A 234 -40.02 69.82 -61.32
CA ARG A 234 -40.19 70.02 -62.77
C ARG A 234 -41.00 68.86 -63.35
N PRO A 235 -42.34 68.83 -63.16
CA PRO A 235 -43.15 67.83 -63.81
C PRO A 235 -42.97 67.96 -65.34
N PRO A 236 -42.60 66.88 -66.05
CA PRO A 236 -42.53 66.93 -67.51
C PRO A 236 -43.91 67.34 -68.06
N LYS A 237 -43.93 68.17 -69.11
CA LYS A 237 -45.16 68.46 -69.85
C LYS A 237 -45.76 67.13 -70.30
N LEU A 238 -46.94 66.80 -69.80
CA LEU A 238 -47.70 65.63 -70.22
C LEU A 238 -48.02 65.80 -71.70
N ASP A 239 -47.37 64.99 -72.53
CA ASP A 239 -47.67 64.92 -73.96
C ASP A 239 -48.97 64.14 -74.14
N THR A 240 -50.08 64.85 -74.31
CA THR A 240 -51.41 64.28 -74.51
C THR A 240 -51.67 63.86 -75.96
N SER A 241 -50.70 64.02 -76.86
CA SER A 241 -50.84 63.64 -78.28
C SER A 241 -51.16 62.15 -78.47
N HIS A 242 -50.77 61.31 -77.51
CA HIS A 242 -51.02 59.87 -77.50
C HIS A 242 -51.95 59.43 -76.35
N THR A 243 -52.69 60.36 -75.73
CA THR A 243 -53.62 60.05 -74.65
C THR A 243 -55.07 60.22 -75.09
N TRP A 244 -55.99 59.60 -74.36
CA TRP A 244 -57.42 59.53 -74.68
C TRP A 244 -58.19 60.87 -74.58
N PHE A 245 -57.54 61.99 -74.27
CA PHE A 245 -58.16 63.30 -74.04
C PHE A 245 -57.79 64.30 -75.15
N GLN A 246 -58.29 64.09 -76.38
CA GLN A 246 -58.04 64.97 -77.54
C GLN A 246 -59.19 65.97 -77.77
N ASP A 247 -58.87 67.17 -78.27
CA ASP A 247 -59.84 68.21 -78.63
C ASP A 247 -60.70 67.83 -79.86
N PRO A 248 -62.01 68.14 -79.91
CA PRO A 248 -62.89 67.76 -81.02
C PRO A 248 -62.46 68.36 -82.37
N ILE A 249 -62.42 67.52 -83.41
CA ILE A 249 -62.06 67.93 -84.77
C ILE A 249 -63.21 68.76 -85.37
N ARG A 250 -62.89 69.91 -85.96
CA ARG A 250 -63.87 70.78 -86.64
C ARG A 250 -63.94 70.41 -88.12
N PHE A 251 -65.13 70.10 -88.62
CA PHE A 251 -65.37 69.87 -90.04
C PHE A 251 -66.17 71.03 -90.63
N GLU A 252 -65.71 71.54 -91.76
CA GLU A 252 -66.37 72.61 -92.52
C GLU A 252 -66.91 72.05 -93.83
N ASP A 253 -68.22 72.17 -94.04
CA ASP A 253 -68.88 71.75 -95.28
C ASP A 253 -68.65 72.76 -96.42
N ALA A 254 -68.87 72.36 -97.68
CA ALA A 254 -68.73 73.16 -98.89
C ALA A 254 -69.63 74.42 -98.92
N PHE A 255 -70.62 74.50 -98.03
CA PHE A 255 -71.44 75.70 -97.80
C PHE A 255 -70.90 76.61 -96.66
N GLY A 256 -69.69 76.39 -96.17
CA GLY A 256 -69.04 77.20 -95.12
C GLY A 256 -69.61 76.99 -93.71
N ARG A 257 -70.31 75.87 -93.48
CA ARG A 257 -70.89 75.54 -92.17
C ARG A 257 -69.92 74.66 -91.41
N VAL A 258 -69.50 75.10 -90.22
CA VAL A 258 -68.59 74.34 -89.35
C VAL A 258 -69.40 73.60 -88.29
N PHE A 259 -69.21 72.29 -88.19
CA PHE A 259 -69.72 71.48 -87.09
C PHE A 259 -68.60 70.65 -86.45
N PRO A 260 -68.56 70.55 -85.12
CA PRO A 260 -67.59 69.69 -84.45
C PRO A 260 -67.98 68.23 -84.70
N ILE A 261 -67.02 67.41 -85.12
CA ILE A 261 -67.12 65.96 -85.08
C ILE A 261 -66.67 65.57 -83.67
N PRO A 262 -67.58 65.09 -82.80
CA PRO A 262 -67.18 64.62 -81.48
C PRO A 262 -66.21 63.45 -81.64
N SER A 263 -65.14 63.43 -80.83
CA SER A 263 -64.35 62.20 -80.67
C SER A 263 -65.29 61.10 -80.19
N GLU A 264 -65.18 59.93 -80.81
CA GLU A 264 -66.18 58.85 -80.81
C GLU A 264 -66.71 58.53 -79.39
N TYR A 265 -67.94 59.01 -79.11
CA TYR A 265 -68.97 58.61 -78.12
C TYR A 265 -69.71 59.82 -77.53
N GLY A 266 -70.50 60.49 -78.39
CA GLY A 266 -71.54 61.46 -78.00
C GLY A 266 -72.93 61.04 -78.51
N TRP A 267 -73.24 59.74 -78.56
CA TRP A 267 -74.59 59.27 -78.86
C TRP A 267 -75.40 59.16 -77.56
N SER A 268 -75.95 60.28 -77.12
CA SER A 268 -77.15 60.30 -76.27
C SER A 268 -77.67 61.72 -76.14
N VAL A 269 -78.47 62.18 -77.11
CA VAL A 269 -79.82 62.73 -76.90
C VAL A 269 -80.53 62.74 -78.26
N SER A 270 -81.28 61.68 -78.55
CA SER A 270 -82.62 61.84 -79.12
C SER A 270 -83.62 61.48 -78.02
N GLU A 271 -83.66 62.34 -76.98
CA GLU A 271 -84.74 62.60 -75.99
C GLU A 271 -85.37 61.43 -75.18
N PRO A 272 -86.17 61.69 -74.12
CA PRO A 272 -86.00 62.60 -72.97
C PRO A 272 -86.21 61.85 -71.61
N TYR A 273 -86.18 62.61 -70.49
CA TYR A 273 -86.65 62.30 -69.12
C TYR A 273 -85.63 61.98 -68.02
N ASP A 274 -85.73 62.84 -66.99
CA ASP A 274 -85.67 62.58 -65.55
C ASP A 274 -84.31 62.23 -64.91
N SER A 275 -83.62 63.18 -64.28
CA SER A 275 -83.90 63.85 -62.99
C SER A 275 -83.44 63.05 -61.77
N TRP A 276 -82.81 63.77 -60.83
CA TRP A 276 -82.53 63.41 -59.42
C TRP A 276 -81.33 62.45 -59.21
N ILE A 277 -80.40 62.56 -58.25
CA ILE A 277 -80.19 63.31 -57.00
C ILE A 277 -78.71 63.00 -56.62
N LEU A 278 -77.80 63.98 -56.45
CA LEU A 278 -77.29 64.49 -55.16
C LEU A 278 -77.21 63.47 -53.99
N CYS A 279 -76.03 62.90 -53.75
CA CYS A 279 -75.41 62.77 -52.42
C CYS A 279 -73.93 62.43 -52.59
#